data_AF-V5HWT1-F1
#
_entry.id   AF-V5HWT1-F1
#
_cell.length_a   1.000
_cell.length_b   1.000
_cell.length_c   1.000
_cell.angle_alpha   90.00
_cell.angle_beta   90.00
_cell.angle_gamma   90.00
#
_symmetry.space_group_name_H-M   'P 1'
#
loop_
_entity.id
_entity.type
_entity.pdbx_description
1 polymer ?
#
loop_
_entity_poly.entity_id
_entity_poly.type
_entity_poly.pdbx_seq_one_letter_code
_entity_poly.pdbx_strand_id
1 'polypeptide(L)'
;RLAQKTRKHLLARSWTPEQHPLPREEFKRKETVTLRRIRTGGAVTPRFRYQMDLARLKKEQPYAVPPDPRCQRCQAEESIPRLKHLLWECKALSTLRALIFSKMANHERPSKLQDWTHPAGDTPRKTRILRSLLEYISEGGLGNSI
;
A
#
# COMPACT_ATOMS: atom_id res chain seq x y z
N ARG A 1 -7.24 -16.66 31.56
CA ARG A 1 -5.81 -16.82 31.19
C ARG A 1 -5.55 -18.03 30.27
N LEU A 2 -6.21 -19.19 30.44
CA LEU A 2 -6.10 -20.35 29.52
C LEU A 2 -6.45 -20.01 28.06
N ALA A 3 -7.56 -19.30 27.82
CA ALA A 3 -8.00 -18.93 26.47
C ALA A 3 -6.95 -18.14 25.65
N GLN A 4 -6.12 -17.33 26.32
CA GLN A 4 -5.06 -16.55 25.66
C GLN A 4 -3.87 -17.43 25.27
N LYS A 5 -3.50 -18.42 26.10
CA LYS A 5 -2.47 -19.42 25.76
C LYS A 5 -2.90 -20.30 24.59
N THR A 6 -4.14 -20.79 24.61
CA THR A 6 -4.70 -21.60 23.52
C THR A 6 -4.74 -20.81 22.21
N ARG A 7 -5.18 -19.54 22.25
CA ARG A 7 -5.16 -18.66 21.08
C ARG A 7 -3.75 -18.40 20.55
N LYS A 8 -2.75 -18.19 21.42
CA LYS A 8 -1.34 -18.07 21.00
C LYS A 8 -0.84 -19.33 20.30
N HIS A 9 -1.14 -20.52 20.84
CA HIS A 9 -0.74 -21.78 20.22
C HIS A 9 -1.41 -22.02 18.87
N LEU A 10 -2.69 -21.68 18.74
CA LEU A 10 -3.41 -21.79 17.46
C LEU A 10 -2.83 -20.83 16.41
N LEU A 11 -2.54 -19.58 16.80
CA LEU A 11 -1.89 -18.61 15.91
C LEU A 11 -0.48 -19.03 15.49
N ALA A 12 0.28 -19.66 16.39
CA ALA A 12 1.60 -20.18 16.08
C ALA A 12 1.52 -21.38 15.12
N ARG A 13 0.55 -22.28 15.29
CA ARG A 13 0.32 -23.42 14.36
C ARG A 13 -0.14 -22.97 12.98
N SER A 14 -0.91 -21.89 12.88
CA SER A 14 -1.37 -21.34 11.61
C SER A 14 -0.38 -20.35 10.99
N TRP A 15 0.80 -20.15 11.59
CA TRP A 15 1.78 -19.20 11.09
C TRP A 15 2.51 -19.75 9.88
N THR A 16 2.27 -19.14 8.73
CA THR A 16 3.05 -19.40 7.51
C THR A 16 4.20 -18.39 7.43
N PRO A 17 5.44 -18.83 7.14
CA PRO A 17 6.55 -17.92 6.89
C PRO A 17 6.22 -16.85 5.84
N GLU A 18 6.74 -15.64 6.03
CA GLU A 18 6.55 -14.53 5.10
C GLU A 18 7.16 -14.89 3.73
N GLN A 19 6.32 -15.05 2.69
CA GLN A 19 6.75 -15.49 1.36
C GLN A 19 7.76 -14.53 0.71
N HIS A 20 7.65 -13.24 1.03
CA HIS A 20 8.54 -12.19 0.56
C HIS A 20 9.05 -11.39 1.76
N PRO A 21 10.09 -11.86 2.46
CA PRO A 21 10.60 -11.16 3.62
C PRO A 21 11.19 -9.80 3.20
N LEU A 22 11.04 -8.81 4.07
CA LEU A 22 11.77 -7.54 3.91
C LEU A 22 13.25 -7.75 4.29
N PRO A 23 14.20 -7.12 3.58
CA PRO A 23 15.59 -7.00 4.04
C PRO A 23 15.64 -6.56 5.51
N ARG A 24 16.37 -7.32 6.34
CA ARG A 24 16.53 -7.00 7.76
C ARG A 24 17.41 -5.76 7.91
N GLU A 25 17.11 -4.92 8.90
CA GLU A 25 17.91 -3.73 9.30
C GLU A 25 18.01 -2.58 8.27
N GLU A 26 17.56 -2.77 7.04
CA GLU A 26 17.59 -1.75 5.99
C GLU A 26 16.54 -0.64 6.14
N PHE A 27 15.42 -0.94 6.81
CA PHE A 27 14.25 -0.07 6.90
C PHE A 27 13.93 0.28 8.35
N LYS A 28 13.58 1.55 8.58
CA LYS A 28 13.04 2.00 9.86
C LYS A 28 11.73 1.28 10.16
N ARG A 29 11.33 1.26 11.43
CA ARG A 29 10.07 0.62 11.86
C ARG A 29 8.85 1.12 11.08
N LYS A 30 8.75 2.44 10.87
CA LYS A 30 7.62 3.06 10.13
C LYS A 30 7.58 2.57 8.68
N GLU A 31 8.72 2.57 8.01
CA GLU A 31 8.88 2.11 6.62
C GLU A 31 8.53 0.64 6.48
N THR A 32 9.04 -0.20 7.40
CA THR A 32 8.71 -1.63 7.47
C THR A 32 7.20 -1.86 7.58
N VAL A 33 6.51 -1.09 8.43
CA VAL A 33 5.04 -1.18 8.59
C VAL A 33 4.33 -0.77 7.30
N THR A 34 4.72 0.35 6.69
CA THR A 34 4.14 0.82 5.42
C THR A 34 4.31 -0.23 4.32
N LEU A 35 5.53 -0.75 4.12
CA LEU A 35 5.80 -1.79 3.12
C LEU A 35 4.98 -3.06 3.37
N ARG A 36 4.85 -3.49 4.63
CA ARG A 36 4.03 -4.65 4.99
C ARG A 36 2.55 -4.44 4.66
N ARG A 37 1.99 -3.28 5.01
CA ARG A 37 0.60 -2.94 4.68
C ARG A 37 0.33 -2.94 3.18
N ILE A 38 1.29 -2.46 2.38
CA ILE A 38 1.19 -2.49 0.93
C ILE A 38 1.19 -3.95 0.42
N ARG A 39 2.16 -4.75 0.89
CA ARG A 39 2.31 -6.15 0.45
C ARG A 39 1.10 -7.01 0.80
N THR A 40 0.55 -6.84 1.99
CA THR A 40 -0.60 -7.63 2.46
C THR A 40 -1.96 -7.04 2.06
N GLY A 41 -1.98 -5.89 1.37
CA GLY A 41 -3.22 -5.17 1.06
C GLY A 41 -3.90 -4.56 2.29
N GLY A 42 -3.25 -4.53 3.45
CA GLY A 42 -3.74 -3.94 4.70
C GLY A 42 -3.55 -2.42 4.81
N ALA A 43 -3.22 -1.74 3.71
CA ALA A 43 -3.08 -0.29 3.65
C ALA A 43 -4.43 0.42 3.85
N VAL A 44 -4.45 1.49 4.64
CA VAL A 44 -5.68 2.27 4.91
C VAL A 44 -5.88 3.26 3.78
N THR A 45 -6.39 2.74 2.66
CA THR A 45 -6.63 3.53 1.44
C THR A 45 -7.79 4.52 1.60
N PRO A 46 -7.87 5.60 0.79
CA PRO A 46 -9.01 6.48 0.76
C PRO A 46 -10.32 5.74 0.48
N ARG A 47 -10.29 4.68 -0.35
CA ARG A 47 -11.48 3.83 -0.56
C ARG A 47 -11.90 3.09 0.72
N PHE A 48 -10.96 2.61 1.52
CA PHE A 48 -11.28 1.95 2.78
C PHE A 48 -11.90 2.94 3.78
N ARG A 49 -11.32 4.15 3.91
CA ARG A 49 -11.90 5.22 4.74
C ARG A 49 -13.30 5.61 4.29
N TYR A 50 -13.49 5.79 2.98
CA TYR A 50 -14.80 6.05 2.39
C TYR A 50 -15.86 5.03 2.82
N GLN A 51 -15.52 3.73 2.85
CA GLN A 51 -16.47 2.70 3.27
C GLN A 51 -16.84 2.83 4.76
N MET A 52 -15.88 3.16 5.62
CA MET A 52 -16.13 3.42 7.04
C MET A 52 -17.00 4.66 7.24
N ASP A 53 -16.66 5.76 6.56
CA ASP A 53 -17.39 7.02 6.64
C ASP A 53 -18.82 6.89 6.09
N LEU A 54 -19.00 6.16 4.99
CA LEU A 54 -20.31 5.88 4.41
C LEU A 54 -21.18 5.05 5.36
N ALA A 55 -20.60 4.04 6.02
CA ALA A 55 -21.33 3.23 6.99
C ALA A 55 -21.80 4.07 8.19
N ARG A 56 -20.95 4.98 8.67
CA ARG A 56 -21.31 5.95 9.72
C ARG A 56 -22.39 6.92 9.24
N LEU A 57 -22.22 7.51 8.06
CA LEU A 57 -23.16 8.47 7.47
C LEU A 57 -24.56 7.86 7.33
N LYS A 58 -24.67 6.62 6.82
CA LYS A 58 -25.95 5.92 6.68
C LYS A 58 -26.67 5.69 8.02
N LYS A 59 -25.91 5.55 9.11
CA LYS A 59 -26.46 5.36 10.46
C LYS A 59 -26.95 6.68 11.05
N GLU A 60 -26.21 7.76 10.85
CA GLU A 60 -26.49 9.08 11.43
C GLU A 60 -27.50 9.88 10.59
N GLN A 61 -27.42 9.78 9.26
CA GLN A 61 -28.22 10.53 8.29
C GLN A 61 -28.58 9.64 7.09
N PRO A 62 -29.66 8.82 7.18
CA PRO A 62 -30.02 7.84 6.17
C PRO A 62 -30.27 8.41 4.76
N TYR A 63 -30.68 9.68 4.68
CA TYR A 63 -31.01 10.38 3.42
C TYR A 63 -29.88 11.27 2.90
N ALA A 64 -28.71 11.29 3.57
CA ALA A 64 -27.58 12.07 3.10
C ALA A 64 -27.03 11.50 1.78
N VAL A 65 -26.73 12.39 0.84
CA VAL A 65 -26.08 12.01 -0.42
C VAL A 65 -24.66 11.53 -0.12
N PRO A 66 -24.29 10.30 -0.51
CA PRO A 66 -22.93 9.80 -0.32
C PRO A 66 -21.90 10.71 -0.98
N PRO A 67 -20.73 10.92 -0.35
CA PRO A 67 -19.64 11.61 -1.01
C PRO A 67 -19.18 10.85 -2.26
N ASP A 68 -18.48 11.55 -3.14
CA ASP A 68 -17.94 10.96 -4.36
C ASP A 68 -16.88 9.88 -4.02
N PRO A 69 -17.07 8.62 -4.43
CA PRO A 69 -16.12 7.55 -4.16
C PRO A 69 -14.86 7.60 -5.02
N ARG A 70 -14.81 8.47 -6.03
CA ARG A 70 -13.72 8.54 -7.01
C ARG A 70 -12.43 9.11 -6.43
N CYS A 71 -11.33 8.90 -7.15
CA CYS A 71 -10.03 9.41 -6.77
C CYS A 71 -10.01 10.93 -6.91
N GLN A 72 -9.94 11.63 -5.78
CA GLN A 72 -9.90 13.09 -5.75
C GLN A 72 -8.66 13.71 -6.40
N ARG A 73 -7.65 12.90 -6.76
CA ARG A 73 -6.44 13.37 -7.45
C ARG A 73 -6.58 13.42 -8.96
N CYS A 74 -7.09 12.34 -9.56
CA CYS A 74 -7.20 12.25 -11.02
C CYS A 74 -8.62 12.44 -11.54
N GLN A 75 -9.62 12.33 -10.67
CA GLN A 75 -11.05 12.56 -10.94
C GLN A 75 -11.60 11.83 -12.17
N ALA A 76 -10.91 10.79 -12.65
CA ALA A 76 -11.40 9.99 -13.76
C ALA A 76 -12.64 9.19 -13.34
N GLU A 77 -13.55 8.98 -14.28
CA GLU A 77 -14.89 8.42 -14.04
C GLU A 77 -14.85 7.08 -13.27
N GLU A 78 -13.98 6.17 -13.71
CA GLU A 78 -13.79 4.85 -13.09
C GLU A 78 -12.67 4.78 -12.03
N SER A 79 -12.18 5.93 -11.56
CA SER A 79 -11.02 5.98 -10.65
C SER A 79 -11.39 5.65 -9.21
N ILE A 80 -11.31 4.39 -8.80
CA ILE A 80 -11.46 4.03 -7.38
C ILE A 80 -10.08 4.08 -6.70
N PRO A 81 -9.88 4.90 -5.63
CA PRO A 81 -8.58 5.07 -4.99
C PRO A 81 -8.20 3.89 -4.07
N ARG A 82 -8.15 2.69 -4.64
CA ARG A 82 -7.55 1.48 -4.04
C ARG A 82 -6.03 1.55 -4.14
N LEU A 83 -5.35 0.63 -3.45
CA LEU A 83 -3.90 0.58 -3.43
C LEU A 83 -3.28 0.49 -4.83
N LYS A 84 -3.83 -0.39 -5.70
CA LYS A 84 -3.39 -0.53 -7.09
C LYS A 84 -3.52 0.80 -7.86
N HIS A 85 -4.64 1.49 -7.69
CA HIS A 85 -4.86 2.77 -8.35
C HIS A 85 -3.82 3.81 -7.89
N LEU A 86 -3.64 3.98 -6.57
CA LEU A 86 -2.71 4.96 -6.02
C LEU A 86 -1.25 4.68 -6.39
N LEU A 87 -0.85 3.40 -6.42
CA LEU A 87 0.53 3.02 -6.68
C LEU A 87 0.84 2.87 -8.17
N TRP A 88 -0.13 2.53 -9.03
CA TRP A 88 0.19 2.10 -10.41
C TRP A 88 -0.63 2.78 -11.50
N GLU A 89 -1.91 3.11 -11.26
CA GLU A 89 -2.82 3.52 -12.34
C GLU A 89 -3.15 5.02 -12.33
N CYS A 90 -3.05 5.67 -11.17
CA CYS A 90 -3.46 7.06 -11.00
C CYS A 90 -2.70 7.98 -11.97
N LYS A 91 -3.43 8.64 -12.88
CA LYS A 91 -2.87 9.53 -13.91
C LYS A 91 -2.21 10.77 -13.32
N ALA A 92 -2.79 11.33 -12.25
CA ALA A 92 -2.23 12.47 -11.54
C ALA A 92 -0.86 12.18 -10.89
N LEU A 93 -0.52 10.90 -10.70
CA LEU A 93 0.77 10.47 -10.15
C LEU A 93 1.72 9.88 -11.21
N SER A 94 1.33 9.91 -12.49
CA SER A 94 2.10 9.29 -13.57
C SER A 94 3.47 9.94 -13.76
N THR A 95 3.54 11.28 -13.76
CA THR A 95 4.80 12.03 -13.87
C THR A 95 5.74 11.72 -12.70
N LEU A 96 5.20 11.63 -11.47
CA LEU A 96 5.99 11.25 -10.31
C LEU A 96 6.52 9.82 -10.43
N ARG A 97 5.69 8.86 -10.87
CA ARG A 97 6.17 7.48 -11.11
C ARG A 97 7.30 7.46 -12.14
N ALA A 98 7.15 8.21 -13.24
CA ALA A 98 8.19 8.29 -14.27
C ALA A 98 9.50 8.90 -13.72
N LEU A 99 9.41 9.93 -12.88
CA LEU A 99 10.56 10.54 -12.21
C LEU A 99 11.25 9.55 -11.26
N ILE A 100 10.50 8.78 -10.48
CA ILE A 100 11.08 7.77 -9.58
C ILE A 100 11.76 6.67 -10.40
N PHE A 101 11.13 6.20 -11.49
CA PHE A 101 11.71 5.16 -12.33
C PHE A 101 12.93 5.65 -13.13
N SER A 102 13.02 6.94 -13.46
CA SER A 102 14.19 7.48 -14.17
C SER A 102 15.46 7.43 -13.31
N LYS A 103 15.34 7.50 -11.98
CA LYS A 103 16.44 7.33 -11.01
C LYS A 103 16.93 5.88 -10.91
N MET A 104 16.22 4.92 -11.51
CA MET A 104 16.55 3.49 -11.48
C MET A 104 17.22 3.04 -12.77
N ALA A 105 18.11 2.05 -12.66
CA ALA A 105 18.66 1.35 -13.83
C ALA A 105 17.54 0.66 -14.61
N ASN A 106 17.64 0.65 -15.95
CA ASN A 106 16.58 0.15 -16.84
C ASN A 106 16.11 -1.27 -16.49
N HIS A 107 17.01 -2.17 -16.11
CA HIS A 107 16.72 -3.56 -15.75
C HIS A 107 16.12 -3.74 -14.34
N GLU A 108 16.13 -2.68 -13.51
CA GLU A 108 15.52 -2.68 -12.18
C GLU A 108 14.13 -2.04 -12.17
N ARG A 109 13.76 -1.31 -13.24
CA ARG A 109 12.47 -0.61 -13.33
C ARG A 109 11.31 -1.61 -13.22
N PRO A 110 10.36 -1.40 -12.30
CA PRO A 110 9.18 -2.24 -12.20
C PRO A 110 8.37 -2.21 -13.51
N SER A 111 8.01 -3.38 -14.03
CA SER A 111 7.14 -3.50 -15.22
C SER A 111 5.67 -3.62 -14.83
N LYS A 112 5.41 -4.11 -13.61
CA LYS A 112 4.10 -4.24 -12.98
C LYS A 112 4.19 -3.87 -11.50
N LEU A 113 3.04 -3.58 -10.89
CA LEU A 113 2.95 -3.26 -9.46
C LEU A 113 3.60 -4.30 -8.54
N GLN A 114 3.52 -5.58 -8.90
CA GLN A 114 4.15 -6.67 -8.14
C GLN A 114 5.67 -6.54 -8.10
N ASP A 115 6.31 -6.11 -9.17
CA ASP A 115 7.77 -5.95 -9.21
C ASP A 115 8.23 -4.85 -8.25
N TRP A 116 7.37 -3.85 -8.03
CA TRP A 116 7.63 -2.74 -7.13
C TRP A 116 7.36 -3.09 -5.65
N THR A 117 6.30 -3.87 -5.40
CA THR A 117 5.85 -4.22 -4.04
C THR A 117 6.50 -5.49 -3.50
N HIS A 118 6.80 -6.44 -4.37
CA HIS A 118 7.39 -7.76 -4.10
C HIS A 118 8.62 -8.00 -5.00
N PRO A 119 9.67 -7.17 -4.92
CA PRO A 119 10.84 -7.32 -5.76
C PRO A 119 11.52 -8.68 -5.57
N ALA A 120 11.84 -9.33 -6.69
CA ALA A 120 12.69 -10.53 -6.73
C ALA A 120 14.18 -10.16 -6.72
N GLY A 121 15.05 -11.16 -6.58
CA GLY A 121 16.50 -11.00 -6.61
C GLY A 121 17.16 -10.89 -5.24
N ASP A 122 18.38 -10.35 -5.23
CA ASP A 122 19.22 -10.20 -4.04
C ASP A 122 18.73 -9.09 -3.10
N THR A 123 19.27 -9.08 -1.88
CA THR A 123 18.91 -8.10 -0.85
C THR A 123 19.18 -6.65 -1.28
N PRO A 124 20.35 -6.31 -1.88
CA PRO A 124 20.60 -4.94 -2.36
C PRO A 124 19.58 -4.44 -3.38
N ARG A 125 19.24 -5.26 -4.38
CA ARG A 125 18.22 -4.89 -5.38
C ARG A 125 16.86 -4.69 -4.75
N LYS A 126 16.43 -5.61 -3.89
CA LYS A 126 15.17 -5.48 -3.14
C LYS A 126 15.13 -4.18 -2.36
N THR A 127 16.21 -3.84 -1.67
CA THR A 127 16.31 -2.60 -0.90
C THR A 127 16.15 -1.37 -1.79
N ARG A 128 16.86 -1.29 -2.93
CA ARG A 128 16.74 -0.17 -3.87
C ARG A 128 15.31 0.02 -4.39
N ILE A 129 14.69 -1.08 -4.83
CA ILE A 129 13.31 -1.03 -5.35
C ILE A 129 12.33 -0.58 -4.27
N LEU A 130 12.44 -1.11 -3.05
CA LEU A 130 11.55 -0.73 -1.95
C LEU A 130 11.80 0.70 -1.45
N ARG A 131 13.04 1.20 -1.49
CA ARG A 131 13.35 2.61 -1.21
C ARG A 131 12.67 3.52 -2.23
N SER A 132 12.72 3.18 -3.52
CA SER A 132 12.01 3.95 -4.56
C SER A 132 10.48 3.98 -4.34
N LEU A 133 9.90 2.89 -3.82
CA LEU A 133 8.48 2.85 -3.46
C LEU A 133 8.15 3.78 -2.29
N LEU A 134 9.00 3.78 -1.26
CA LEU A 134 8.84 4.66 -0.10
C LEU A 134 9.01 6.14 -0.48
N GLU A 135 9.96 6.43 -1.36
CA GLU A 135 10.18 7.76 -1.93
C GLU A 135 8.93 8.23 -2.70
N TYR A 136 8.38 7.40 -3.58
CA TYR A 136 7.12 7.68 -4.27
C TYR A 136 5.95 7.96 -3.30
N ILE A 137 5.84 7.19 -2.22
CA ILE A 137 4.78 7.38 -1.21
C ILE A 137 4.96 8.70 -0.48
N SER A 138 6.20 9.05 -0.16
CA SER A 138 6.54 10.30 0.53
C SER A 138 6.27 11.51 -0.38
N GLU A 139 6.89 11.55 -1.56
CA GLU A 139 6.76 12.66 -2.52
C GLU A 139 5.34 12.78 -3.07
N GLY A 140 4.63 11.66 -3.22
CA GLY A 140 3.24 11.65 -3.66
C GLY A 140 2.24 12.11 -2.58
N GLY A 141 2.69 12.36 -1.35
CA GLY A 141 1.80 12.70 -0.22
C GLY A 141 0.83 11.56 0.12
N LEU A 142 1.26 10.31 -0.08
CA LEU A 142 0.46 9.10 0.16
C LEU A 142 0.65 8.52 1.56
N GLY A 143 1.56 9.07 2.39
CA GLY A 143 1.86 8.55 3.73
C GLY A 143 0.66 8.50 4.69
N ASN A 144 -0.33 9.37 4.49
CA ASN A 144 -1.58 9.34 5.25
C ASN A 144 -2.68 8.52 4.56
N SER A 145 -2.44 8.01 3.36
CA SER A 145 -3.40 7.29 2.51
C SER A 145 -3.03 5.82 2.32
N ILE A 146 -1.96 5.34 2.96
CA ILE A 146 -1.42 3.97 2.88
C ILE A 146 -0.96 3.50 4.26
#